data_AF-A0A6A4Q7R6-F1
#
_entry.id   AF-A0A6A4Q7R6-F1
#
_cell.length_a   1.000
_cell.length_b   1.000
_cell.length_c   1.000
_cell.angle_alpha   90.00
_cell.angle_beta   90.00
_cell.angle_gamma   90.00
#
_symmetry.space_group_name_H-M   'P 1'
#
loop_
_entity.id
_entity.type
_entity.pdbx_description
1 polymer ?
#
loop_
_entity_poly.entity_id
_entity_poly.type
_entity_poly.pdbx_seq_one_letter_code
_entity_poly.pdbx_strand_id
1 'polypeptide(L)'
;MLYIQIKRLLLRVNAKYLLLLKVLWPESGWKPVPLVDIIEGNAVKRSYQRALLCLHPDKLQQKGAASHQKYTAEKVFDILQEAWSQFNVVGAI
;
A
#
# COMPACT_ATOMS: atom_id res chain seq x y z
N MET A 1 -19.57 -19.21 5.54
CA MET A 1 -18.23 -19.75 5.23
C MET A 1 -17.49 -18.92 4.17
N LEU A 2 -18.17 -18.45 3.10
CA LEU A 2 -17.61 -17.58 2.05
C LEU A 2 -17.12 -16.21 2.55
N TYR A 3 -17.89 -15.50 3.38
CA TYR A 3 -17.52 -14.18 3.92
C TYR A 3 -16.22 -14.20 4.75
N ILE A 4 -15.98 -15.27 5.51
CA ILE A 4 -14.77 -15.43 6.33
C ILE A 4 -13.55 -15.73 5.43
N GLN A 5 -13.75 -16.47 4.33
CA GLN A 5 -12.70 -16.73 3.35
C GLN A 5 -12.35 -15.46 2.55
N ILE A 6 -13.35 -14.67 2.14
CA ILE A 6 -13.14 -13.37 1.50
C ILE A 6 -12.41 -12.42 2.44
N LYS A 7 -12.83 -12.30 3.72
CA LYS A 7 -12.10 -11.49 4.72
C LYS A 7 -10.67 -11.99 4.95
N ARG A 8 -10.41 -13.30 4.96
CA ARG A 8 -9.03 -13.85 5.09
C ARG A 8 -8.18 -13.57 3.86
N LEU A 9 -8.75 -13.67 2.66
CA LEU A 9 -8.05 -13.36 1.42
C LEU A 9 -7.74 -11.86 1.35
N LEU A 10 -8.72 -11.01 1.69
CA LEU A 10 -8.56 -9.56 1.82
C LEU A 10 -7.49 -9.22 2.85
N LEU A 11 -7.47 -9.88 4.01
CA LEU A 11 -6.47 -9.66 5.05
C LEU A 11 -5.06 -10.11 4.60
N ARG A 12 -4.94 -11.19 3.82
CA ARG A 12 -3.65 -11.67 3.27
C ARG A 12 -3.09 -10.71 2.22
N VAL A 13 -3.95 -10.28 1.30
CA VAL A 13 -3.61 -9.28 0.29
C VAL A 13 -3.27 -7.95 1.00
N ASN A 14 -4.05 -7.56 2.02
CA ASN A 14 -3.83 -6.34 2.81
C ASN A 14 -2.54 -6.36 3.64
N ALA A 15 -2.24 -7.50 4.27
CA ALA A 15 -1.03 -7.68 5.06
C ALA A 15 0.23 -7.60 4.19
N LYS A 16 0.19 -8.10 2.94
CA LYS A 16 1.30 -7.97 2.00
C LYS A 16 1.61 -6.50 1.68
N TYR A 17 0.60 -5.64 1.49
CA TYR A 17 0.85 -4.20 1.28
C TYR A 17 1.47 -3.53 2.50
N LEU A 18 0.97 -3.84 3.70
CA LEU A 18 1.50 -3.22 4.91
C LEU A 18 2.94 -3.63 5.19
N LEU A 19 3.30 -4.87 4.84
CA LEU A 19 4.69 -5.33 4.96
C LEU A 19 5.62 -4.59 4.00
N LEU A 20 5.18 -4.35 2.76
CA LEU A 20 5.98 -3.62 1.76
C LEU A 20 6.20 -2.16 2.16
N LEU A 21 5.18 -1.52 2.73
CA LEU A 21 5.28 -0.14 3.20
C LEU A 21 6.10 0.01 4.49
N LYS A 22 6.32 -1.08 5.25
CA LYS A 22 7.31 -1.12 6.34
C LYS A 22 8.76 -1.11 5.85
N VAL A 23 9.02 -1.47 4.59
CA VAL A 23 10.37 -1.42 3.99
C VAL A 23 10.76 0.02 3.62
N LEU A 24 9.82 0.96 3.70
CA LEU A 24 10.11 2.38 3.49
C LEU A 24 11.01 2.93 4.59
N TRP A 25 11.93 3.79 4.20
CA TRP A 25 12.84 4.45 5.11
C TRP A 25 12.09 5.48 5.98
N PRO A 26 12.60 5.80 7.19
CA PRO A 26 11.90 6.66 8.16
C PRO A 26 11.48 8.03 7.61
N GLU A 27 12.27 8.59 6.69
CA GLU A 27 12.04 9.93 6.10
C GLU A 27 11.03 9.92 4.94
N SER A 28 10.60 8.73 4.48
CA SER A 28 9.57 8.59 3.43
C SER A 28 8.24 9.27 3.81
N GLY A 29 8.00 9.53 5.09
CA GLY A 29 6.78 10.15 5.60
C GLY A 29 5.58 9.20 5.67
N TRP A 30 5.82 7.91 5.38
CA TRP A 30 4.84 6.87 5.60
C TRP A 30 4.64 6.62 7.09
N LYS A 31 3.38 6.59 7.54
CA LYS A 31 3.03 6.18 8.89
C LYS A 31 2.47 4.75 8.83
N PRO A 32 3.02 3.80 9.60
CA PRO A 32 2.48 2.45 9.64
C PRO A 32 1.03 2.50 10.11
N VAL A 33 0.14 1.98 9.28
CA VAL A 33 -1.29 1.88 9.58
C VAL A 33 -1.54 0.47 10.14
N PRO A 34 -2.19 0.32 11.30
CA PRO A 34 -2.43 -1.00 11.87
C PRO A 34 -3.50 -1.73 11.05
N LEU A 35 -3.41 -3.07 10.99
CA LEU A 35 -4.33 -3.91 10.20
C LEU A 35 -5.80 -3.68 10.55
N VAL A 36 -6.09 -3.34 11.82
CA VAL A 36 -7.44 -3.05 12.30
C VAL A 36 -8.06 -1.84 11.62
N ASP A 37 -7.24 -0.88 11.18
CA ASP A 37 -7.68 0.32 10.48
C ASP A 37 -7.80 0.10 8.96
N ILE A 38 -7.55 -1.12 8.46
CA ILE A 38 -7.57 -1.44 7.02
C ILE A 38 -8.45 -2.67 6.74
N ILE A 39 -9.49 -2.84 7.55
CA ILE A 39 -10.48 -3.90 7.39
C ILE A 39 -11.59 -3.46 6.42
N GLU A 40 -11.91 -2.16 6.42
CA GLU A 40 -12.99 -1.59 5.61
C GLU A 40 -12.48 -1.03 4.27
N GLY A 41 -13.24 -1.21 3.19
CA GLY A 41 -12.84 -0.76 1.85
C GLY A 41 -12.50 0.74 1.77
N ASN A 42 -13.22 1.60 2.49
CA ASN A 42 -12.91 3.04 2.59
C ASN A 42 -11.57 3.32 3.26
N ALA A 43 -11.16 2.48 4.21
CA ALA A 43 -9.90 2.63 4.91
C ALA A 43 -8.72 2.08 4.09
N VAL A 44 -8.95 1.00 3.32
CA VAL A 44 -8.02 0.51 2.28
C VAL A 44 -7.76 1.60 1.24
N LYS A 45 -8.81 2.22 0.69
CA LYS A 45 -8.69 3.30 -0.31
C LYS A 45 -7.90 4.50 0.23
N ARG A 46 -8.17 4.93 1.46
CA ARG A 46 -7.44 6.04 2.11
C ARG A 46 -5.96 5.70 2.32
N SER A 47 -5.67 4.48 2.76
CA SER A 47 -4.28 4.02 2.97
C SER A 47 -3.52 3.92 1.65
N TYR A 48 -4.17 3.39 0.61
CA TYR A 48 -3.63 3.33 -0.75
C TYR A 48 -3.29 4.72 -1.31
N GLN A 49 -4.22 5.68 -1.21
CA GLN A 49 -3.98 7.05 -1.65
C GLN A 49 -2.80 7.72 -0.92
N ARG A 50 -2.69 7.50 0.39
CA ARG A 50 -1.54 8.01 1.16
C ARG A 50 -0.22 7.38 0.72
N ALA A 51 -0.22 6.08 0.39
CA ALA A 51 0.95 5.37 -0.06
C ALA A 51 1.42 5.90 -1.43
N LEU A 52 0.50 6.09 -2.37
CA LEU A 52 0.78 6.71 -3.67
C LEU A 52 1.44 8.09 -3.52
N LEU A 53 0.93 8.94 -2.62
CA LEU A 53 1.51 10.25 -2.38
C LEU A 53 2.93 10.18 -1.79
N CYS A 54 3.19 9.22 -0.90
CA CYS A 54 4.53 9.05 -0.32
C CYS A 54 5.55 8.50 -1.32
N LEU A 55 5.11 7.62 -2.22
CA LEU A 55 5.94 6.97 -3.23
C LEU A 55 6.03 7.78 -4.54
N HIS A 56 5.29 8.87 -4.66
CA HIS A 56 5.29 9.68 -5.87
C HIS A 56 6.68 10.30 -6.12
N PRO A 57 7.22 10.23 -7.35
CA PRO A 57 8.57 10.72 -7.66
C PRO A 57 8.78 12.19 -7.29
N ASP A 58 7.76 13.04 -7.45
CA ASP A 58 7.80 14.46 -7.02
C ASP A 58 8.06 14.61 -5.51
N LYS A 59 7.38 13.80 -4.68
CA LYS A 59 7.55 13.84 -3.22
C LYS A 59 8.87 13.25 -2.77
N LEU A 60 9.34 12.21 -3.45
CA LEU A 60 10.68 11.65 -3.22
C LEU A 60 11.77 12.65 -3.59
N GLN A 61 11.59 13.40 -4.68
CA GLN A 61 12.52 14.43 -5.11
C GLN A 61 12.56 15.62 -4.16
N GLN A 62 11.40 16.10 -3.68
CA GLN A 62 11.31 17.15 -2.65
C GLN A 62 12.01 16.77 -1.34
N LYS A 63 12.04 15.47 -1.03
CA LYS A 63 12.67 14.94 0.19
C LYS A 63 14.16 14.61 0.03
N GLY A 64 14.75 14.86 -1.14
CA GLY A 64 16.15 14.52 -1.39
C GLY A 64 16.41 13.01 -1.38
N ALA A 65 15.42 12.18 -1.75
CA ALA A 65 15.57 10.73 -1.73
C ALA A 65 16.72 10.26 -2.63
N ALA A 66 17.56 9.38 -2.10
CA ALA A 66 18.69 8.81 -2.81
C ALA A 66 18.26 7.93 -4.00
N SER A 67 19.16 7.66 -4.94
CA SER A 67 18.87 6.86 -6.14
C SER A 67 18.29 5.48 -5.83
N HIS A 68 18.83 4.81 -4.79
CA HIS A 68 18.33 3.50 -4.34
C HIS A 68 16.91 3.59 -3.77
N GLN A 69 16.59 4.67 -3.06
CA GLN A 69 15.27 4.92 -2.48
C GLN A 69 14.23 5.16 -3.56
N LYS A 70 14.58 5.91 -4.61
CA LYS A 70 13.72 6.10 -5.79
C LYS A 70 13.42 4.78 -6.48
N TYR A 71 14.44 3.93 -6.68
CA TYR A 71 14.26 2.60 -7.26
C TYR A 71 13.35 1.71 -6.40
N THR A 72 13.58 1.66 -5.09
CA THR A 72 12.71 0.90 -4.18
C THR A 72 11.29 1.44 -4.21
N ALA A 73 11.09 2.76 -4.20
CA ALA A 73 9.77 3.35 -4.24
C ALA A 73 9.02 3.06 -5.53
N GLU A 74 9.70 3.08 -6.68
CA GLU A 74 9.14 2.69 -7.97
C GLU A 74 8.66 1.23 -7.96
N LYS A 75 9.49 0.31 -7.46
CA LYS A 75 9.09 -1.11 -7.33
C LYS A 75 7.93 -1.32 -6.36
N VAL A 76 7.92 -0.62 -5.24
CA VAL A 76 6.80 -0.68 -4.29
C VAL A 76 5.54 -0.08 -4.92
N PHE A 77 5.66 0.98 -5.71
CA PHE A 77 4.56 1.65 -6.41
C PHE A 77 3.90 0.73 -7.44
N ASP A 78 4.70 0.03 -8.26
CA ASP A 78 4.19 -0.95 -9.23
C ASP A 78 3.37 -2.06 -8.55
N ILE A 79 3.94 -2.66 -7.48
CA ILE A 79 3.26 -3.72 -6.72
C ILE A 79 1.98 -3.18 -6.06
N LEU A 80 2.02 -1.94 -5.56
CA LEU A 80 0.86 -1.29 -4.95
C LEU A 80 -0.27 -1.11 -5.96
N GLN A 81 0.04 -0.68 -7.19
CA GLN A 81 -0.94 -0.53 -8.26
C GLN A 81 -1.53 -1.87 -8.71
N GLU A 82 -0.68 -2.87 -8.93
CA GLU A 82 -1.11 -4.20 -9.36
C GLU A 82 -2.11 -4.78 -8.36
N ALA A 83 -1.78 -4.71 -7.08
CA ALA A 83 -2.61 -5.34 -6.08
C ALA A 83 -3.84 -4.45 -5.72
N TRP A 84 -3.79 -3.12 -5.87
CA TRP A 84 -5.00 -2.28 -5.90
C TRP A 84 -5.95 -2.66 -7.05
N SER A 85 -5.41 -2.97 -8.22
CA SER A 85 -6.20 -3.51 -9.34
C SER A 85 -6.88 -4.82 -8.94
N GLN A 86 -6.14 -5.76 -8.35
CA GLN A 86 -6.70 -7.02 -7.82
C GLN A 86 -7.78 -6.80 -6.75
N PHE A 87 -7.60 -5.82 -5.85
CA PHE A 87 -8.59 -5.46 -4.84
C PHE A 87 -9.89 -4.95 -5.48
N ASN A 88 -9.82 -4.10 -6.50
CA ASN A 88 -11.01 -3.62 -7.21
C ASN A 88 -11.69 -4.72 -8.03
N VAL A 89 -10.90 -5.61 -8.64
CA VAL A 89 -11.44 -6.75 -9.40
C VAL A 89 -12.20 -7.69 -8.46
N VAL A 90 -11.64 -8.04 -7.30
CA VAL A 90 -12.27 -8.95 -6.32
C VAL A 90 -13.41 -8.27 -5.55
N GLY A 91 -13.32 -6.96 -5.29
CA GLY A 91 -14.37 -6.19 -4.62
C GLY A 91 -15.58 -5.84 -5.50
N ALA A 92 -15.46 -6.03 -6.83
CA ALA A 92 -16.55 -5.84 -7.79
C ALA A 92 -17.35 -7.14 -8.06
N ILE A 93 -16.95 -8.27 -7.47
CA ILE A 93 -17.64 -9.57 -7.52
C ILE A 93 -18.37 -9.81 -6.19
#